data_AF-A0A6U3VG42-F1
#
_entry.id   AF-A0A6U3VG42-F1
#
_cell.length_a   1.000
_cell.length_b   1.000
_cell.length_c   1.000
_cell.angle_alpha   90.00
_cell.angle_beta   90.00
_cell.angle_gamma   90.00
#
_symmetry.space_group_name_H-M   'P 1'
#
loop_
_entity.id
_entity.type
_entity.pdbx_description
1 polymer ?
#
loop_
_entity_poly.entity_id
_entity_poly.type
_entity_poly.pdbx_seq_one_letter_code
_entity_poly.pdbx_strand_id
1 'polypeptide(L)'
;PPNGSSTPYKSSTSSAAEKVSSCEKNWQQHMERRSILRKVFISSMVGIHTCAVAKVSPSLSLESNANNVNRPIMKPKAPLQSLLPATRFRIVLEQSIQITKDLTTHDKQHEELVKELEYLLFSPQNLTQSSSAMASTPKIQPAKQYIDSYRQQRKDLPLLAQPGAMMVQMGEIQAWKNLKTNEKLQESQDEIRAAFNLYTSNLNFDSNRFVLTASKEERSKIIRQDKIPDVKTVIASDMGMRYLYRNLVLQYMDDARAELRFQLDECMKAKVGKENNTEGNIPLDVIELQSLLLQAKDACDLWFSLIDENDVRDAENAIKLS
;
A
#
# COMPACT_ATOMS: atom_id res chain seq x y z
N PRO A 1 53.58 -43.90 31.74
CA PRO A 1 53.19 -42.49 31.49
C PRO A 1 53.17 -42.19 29.98
N PRO A 2 51.99 -41.82 29.45
CA PRO A 2 51.84 -40.43 29.05
C PRO A 2 50.51 -39.80 29.52
N ASN A 3 50.55 -38.49 29.71
CA ASN A 3 49.49 -37.64 30.25
C ASN A 3 48.37 -37.42 29.23
N GLY A 4 47.13 -37.72 29.63
CA GLY A 4 45.92 -37.30 28.93
C GLY A 4 45.45 -35.93 29.45
N SER A 5 45.42 -34.92 28.58
CA SER A 5 44.86 -33.61 28.86
C SER A 5 43.40 -33.56 28.42
N SER A 6 42.48 -33.58 29.38
CA SER A 6 41.07 -33.27 29.18
C SER A 6 40.85 -31.75 29.28
N THR A 7 40.31 -31.14 28.23
CA THR A 7 39.78 -29.77 28.28
C THR A 7 38.26 -29.81 28.48
N PRO A 8 37.68 -28.90 29.29
CA PRO A 8 36.25 -28.89 29.56
C PRO A 8 35.50 -28.12 28.45
N TYR A 9 34.49 -28.75 27.87
CA TYR A 9 33.50 -28.09 27.02
C TYR A 9 32.64 -27.15 27.89
N LYS A 10 32.80 -25.83 27.71
CA LYS A 10 31.88 -24.82 28.26
C LYS A 10 30.62 -24.79 27.42
N SER A 11 29.48 -25.06 28.06
CA SER A 11 28.13 -24.97 27.52
C SER A 11 27.77 -23.51 27.17
N SER A 12 27.50 -23.26 25.89
CA SER A 12 27.16 -21.98 25.28
C SER A 12 25.64 -21.80 25.12
N THR A 13 24.87 -22.02 26.18
CA THR A 13 23.40 -21.90 26.14
C THR A 13 22.86 -20.51 26.52
N SER A 14 23.68 -19.61 27.09
CA SER A 14 23.19 -18.29 27.54
C SER A 14 22.99 -17.26 26.41
N SER A 15 23.65 -17.43 25.26
CA SER A 15 23.61 -16.44 24.17
C SER A 15 22.32 -16.48 23.33
N ALA A 16 21.62 -17.62 23.29
CA ALA A 16 20.38 -17.76 22.52
C ALA A 16 19.19 -17.11 23.23
N ALA A 17 19.08 -17.29 24.55
CA ALA A 17 17.98 -16.73 25.35
C ALA A 17 18.01 -15.18 25.38
N GLU A 18 19.20 -14.57 25.44
CA GLU A 18 19.34 -13.11 25.38
C GLU A 18 18.96 -12.53 24.02
N LYS A 19 19.22 -13.25 22.92
CA LYS A 19 18.86 -12.82 21.57
C LYS A 19 17.36 -12.88 21.31
N VAL A 20 16.68 -13.90 21.81
CA VAL A 20 15.21 -14.03 21.70
C VAL A 20 14.52 -12.92 22.51
N SER A 21 14.98 -12.67 23.74
CA SER A 21 14.43 -11.59 24.58
C SER A 21 14.61 -10.19 23.97
N SER A 22 15.72 -9.95 23.29
CA SER A 22 15.98 -8.67 22.59
C SER A 22 15.06 -8.48 21.37
N CYS A 23 14.81 -9.55 20.61
CA CYS A 23 13.91 -9.52 19.45
C CYS A 23 12.46 -9.22 19.86
N GLU A 24 11.99 -9.86 20.93
CA GLU A 24 10.62 -9.70 21.44
C GLU A 24 10.37 -8.29 21.99
N LYS A 25 11.36 -7.71 22.70
CA LYS A 25 11.29 -6.31 23.15
C LYS A 25 11.26 -5.31 21.99
N ASN A 26 12.04 -5.55 20.93
CA ASN A 26 12.02 -4.69 19.74
C ASN A 26 10.69 -4.78 18.99
N TRP A 27 10.08 -5.97 18.95
CA TRP A 27 8.77 -6.17 18.32
C TRP A 27 7.64 -5.49 19.10
N GLN A 28 7.60 -5.64 20.43
CA GLN A 28 6.63 -4.93 21.28
C GLN A 28 6.77 -3.41 21.17
N GLN A 29 8.00 -2.90 21.17
CA GLN A 29 8.25 -1.46 20.99
C GLN A 29 7.83 -0.96 19.60
N HIS A 30 7.92 -1.81 18.57
CA HIS A 30 7.43 -1.49 17.23
C HIS A 30 5.89 -1.44 17.18
N MET A 31 5.22 -2.40 17.82
CA MET A 31 3.75 -2.45 17.92
C MET A 31 3.18 -1.26 18.70
N GLU A 32 3.84 -0.86 19.79
CA GLU A 32 3.44 0.29 20.60
C GLU A 32 3.61 1.61 19.83
N ARG A 33 4.71 1.78 19.08
CA ARG A 33 4.90 2.91 18.16
C ARG A 33 3.85 2.95 17.06
N ARG A 34 3.46 1.80 16.50
CA ARG A 34 2.38 1.70 15.51
C ARG A 34 1.01 2.04 16.11
N SER A 35 0.72 1.63 17.34
CA SER A 35 -0.52 1.97 18.05
C SER A 35 -0.63 3.48 18.32
N ILE A 36 0.47 4.12 18.72
CA ILE A 36 0.53 5.58 18.88
C ILE A 36 0.31 6.30 17.54
N LEU A 37 0.92 5.81 16.46
CA LEU A 37 0.69 6.35 15.11
C LEU A 37 -0.77 6.19 14.66
N ARG A 38 -1.44 5.07 14.97
CA ARG A 38 -2.90 4.90 14.70
C ARG A 38 -3.74 5.94 15.44
N LYS A 39 -3.45 6.19 16.73
CA LYS A 39 -4.18 7.18 17.55
C LYS A 39 -3.95 8.62 17.06
N VAL A 40 -2.72 8.95 16.70
CA VAL A 40 -2.38 10.27 16.12
C VAL A 40 -3.00 10.43 14.73
N PHE A 41 -3.08 9.37 13.93
CA PHE A 41 -3.64 9.39 12.59
C PHE A 41 -5.18 9.55 12.57
N ILE A 42 -5.90 8.83 13.43
CA ILE A 42 -7.36 9.01 13.60
C ILE A 42 -7.68 10.43 14.11
N SER A 43 -6.87 10.97 15.03
CA SER A 43 -7.02 12.34 15.54
C SER A 43 -6.70 13.40 14.47
N SER A 44 -5.74 13.13 13.58
CA SER A 44 -5.36 14.02 12.48
C SER A 44 -6.40 14.04 11.34
N MET A 45 -7.11 12.93 11.10
CA MET A 45 -8.22 12.90 10.13
C MET A 45 -9.38 13.83 10.49
N VAL A 46 -9.60 14.14 11.77
CA VAL A 46 -10.60 15.12 12.20
C VAL A 46 -10.09 16.57 12.03
N GLY A 47 -8.78 16.79 11.89
CA GLY A 47 -8.15 18.12 11.90
C GLY A 47 -7.65 18.68 10.55
N ILE A 48 -7.56 17.90 9.48
CA ILE A 48 -6.93 18.34 8.19
C ILE A 48 -7.88 19.16 7.28
N HIS A 49 -9.05 19.59 7.74
CA HIS A 49 -9.93 20.48 6.96
C HIS A 49 -9.57 21.98 6.97
N THR A 50 -8.38 22.36 7.46
CA THR A 50 -7.94 23.77 7.48
C THR A 50 -6.61 23.96 6.75
N CYS A 51 -6.72 24.29 5.45
CA CYS A 51 -5.62 24.63 4.55
C CYS A 51 -4.82 25.86 4.99
N ALA A 52 -3.50 25.80 4.83
CA ALA A 52 -2.67 26.96 4.53
C ALA A 52 -1.89 26.66 3.23
N VAL A 53 -2.24 27.34 2.13
CA VAL A 53 -1.51 27.29 0.85
C VAL A 53 -0.99 28.70 0.57
N ALA A 54 0.33 28.81 0.50
CA ALA A 54 1.03 30.02 0.13
C ALA A 54 0.89 30.30 -1.38
N LYS A 55 0.67 31.58 -1.71
CA LYS A 55 0.56 32.13 -3.07
C LYS A 55 1.88 32.02 -3.84
N VAL A 56 1.85 31.42 -5.02
CA VAL A 56 2.56 31.93 -6.23
C VAL A 56 1.75 31.51 -7.47
N SER A 57 1.24 32.49 -8.22
CA SER A 57 0.67 32.31 -9.56
C SER A 57 1.76 32.44 -10.62
N PRO A 58 1.58 31.82 -11.79
CA PRO A 58 1.32 32.64 -12.97
C PRO A 58 0.15 32.11 -13.82
N SER A 59 -0.58 33.07 -14.40
CA SER A 59 -1.78 32.92 -15.21
C SER A 59 -1.54 32.20 -16.54
N LEU A 60 -2.32 31.15 -16.80
CA LEU A 60 -2.59 30.64 -18.14
C LEU A 60 -4.10 30.74 -18.38
N SER A 61 -4.46 31.50 -19.41
CA SER A 61 -5.81 31.76 -19.88
C SER A 61 -6.51 30.47 -20.32
N LEU A 62 -7.55 30.08 -19.59
CA LEU A 62 -8.51 29.05 -19.96
C LEU A 62 -9.64 29.69 -20.76
N GLU A 63 -9.69 29.39 -22.06
CA GLU A 63 -10.88 29.63 -22.88
C GLU A 63 -12.02 28.72 -22.36
N SER A 64 -13.05 29.34 -21.79
CA SER A 64 -14.24 28.67 -21.27
C SER A 64 -15.13 28.20 -22.42
N ASN A 65 -14.94 26.96 -22.85
CA ASN A 65 -15.82 26.31 -23.83
C ASN A 65 -17.12 25.85 -23.13
N ALA A 66 -18.14 26.71 -23.15
CA ALA A 66 -19.43 26.53 -22.46
C ALA A 66 -20.39 25.48 -23.09
N ASN A 67 -19.94 24.70 -24.09
CA ASN A 67 -20.79 23.76 -24.84
C ASN A 67 -20.76 22.30 -24.33
N ASN A 68 -20.33 22.05 -23.09
CA ASN A 68 -20.03 20.69 -22.62
C ASN A 68 -20.82 20.25 -21.37
N VAL A 69 -22.13 20.52 -21.33
CA VAL A 69 -22.97 20.28 -20.15
C VAL A 69 -23.46 18.83 -20.01
N ASN A 70 -23.29 17.97 -21.02
CA ASN A 70 -23.85 16.60 -21.02
C ASN A 70 -22.84 15.48 -21.35
N ARG A 71 -21.53 15.70 -21.16
CA ARG A 71 -20.57 14.59 -21.28
C ARG A 71 -20.50 13.81 -19.97
N PRO A 72 -20.56 12.46 -20.02
CA PRO A 72 -20.43 11.65 -18.82
C PRO A 72 -19.09 11.93 -18.14
N ILE A 73 -19.17 12.19 -16.83
CA ILE A 73 -18.07 12.28 -15.88
C ILE A 73 -17.23 11.00 -16.01
N MET A 74 -15.98 11.11 -16.45
CA MET A 74 -15.13 9.96 -16.73
C MET A 74 -13.97 9.92 -15.73
N LYS A 75 -13.89 8.86 -14.92
CA LYS A 75 -12.77 8.61 -14.00
C LYS A 75 -11.48 8.35 -14.80
N PRO A 76 -10.29 8.56 -14.20
CA PRO A 76 -9.03 8.19 -14.84
C PRO A 76 -9.04 6.70 -15.20
N LYS A 77 -8.58 6.37 -16.43
CA LYS A 77 -8.59 4.99 -16.92
C LYS A 77 -7.18 4.50 -17.21
N ALA A 78 -6.96 3.22 -16.96
CA ALA A 78 -5.76 2.49 -17.37
C ALA A 78 -6.18 1.25 -18.16
N PRO A 79 -5.25 0.59 -18.88
CA PRO A 79 -5.54 -0.67 -19.55
C PRO A 79 -6.07 -1.74 -18.58
N LEU A 80 -7.05 -2.53 -19.02
CA LEU A 80 -7.66 -3.59 -18.19
C LEU A 80 -6.62 -4.56 -17.62
N GLN A 81 -5.60 -4.88 -18.42
CA GLN A 81 -4.49 -5.76 -18.04
C GLN A 81 -3.72 -5.28 -16.80
N SER A 82 -3.66 -3.96 -16.58
CA SER A 82 -3.02 -3.35 -15.42
C SER A 82 -3.86 -3.48 -14.14
N LEU A 83 -5.17 -3.70 -14.26
CA LEU A 83 -6.10 -3.87 -13.13
C LEU A 83 -6.20 -5.32 -12.64
N LEU A 84 -5.85 -6.30 -13.48
CA LEU A 84 -5.98 -7.72 -13.16
C LEU A 84 -5.22 -8.13 -11.89
N PRO A 85 -3.96 -7.71 -11.64
CA PRO A 85 -3.25 -8.12 -10.43
C PRO A 85 -3.93 -7.67 -9.13
N ALA A 86 -4.41 -6.41 -9.08
CA ALA A 86 -5.14 -5.90 -7.92
C ALA A 86 -6.46 -6.65 -7.71
N THR A 87 -7.13 -7.01 -8.80
CA THR A 87 -8.40 -7.77 -8.75
C THR A 87 -8.18 -9.21 -8.29
N ARG A 88 -7.09 -9.86 -8.70
CA ARG A 88 -6.68 -11.18 -8.18
C ARG A 88 -6.44 -11.12 -6.67
N PHE A 89 -5.72 -10.09 -6.21
CA PHE A 89 -5.50 -9.88 -4.78
C PHE A 89 -6.82 -9.71 -4.01
N ARG A 90 -7.79 -8.95 -4.56
CA ARG A 90 -9.12 -8.81 -3.95
C ARG A 90 -9.79 -10.17 -3.74
N ILE A 91 -9.74 -11.04 -4.75
CA ILE A 91 -10.33 -12.40 -4.65
C ILE A 91 -9.61 -13.23 -3.57
N VAL A 92 -8.29 -13.20 -3.51
CA VAL A 92 -7.50 -13.89 -2.46
C VAL A 92 -7.87 -13.37 -1.06
N LEU A 93 -8.07 -12.05 -0.92
CA LEU A 93 -8.48 -11.43 0.33
C LEU A 93 -9.89 -11.90 0.75
N GLU A 94 -10.83 -11.95 -0.20
CA GLU A 94 -12.18 -12.46 0.05
C GLU A 94 -12.20 -13.94 0.43
N GLN A 95 -11.37 -14.77 -0.22
CA GLN A 95 -11.17 -16.17 0.15
C GLN A 95 -10.62 -16.31 1.56
N SER A 96 -9.61 -15.50 1.91
CA SER A 96 -9.02 -15.50 3.26
C SER A 96 -10.07 -15.16 4.32
N ILE A 97 -10.93 -14.18 4.05
CA ILE A 97 -12.04 -13.81 4.95
C ILE A 97 -13.04 -14.95 5.08
N GLN A 98 -13.35 -15.65 3.97
CA GLN A 98 -14.28 -16.77 4.00
C GLN A 98 -13.73 -17.94 4.82
N ILE A 99 -12.47 -18.34 4.62
CA ILE A 99 -11.80 -19.37 5.42
C ILE A 99 -11.81 -18.99 6.90
N THR A 100 -11.56 -17.72 7.21
CA THR A 100 -11.58 -17.20 8.58
C THR A 100 -12.99 -17.28 9.22
N LYS A 101 -14.07 -17.10 8.43
CA LYS A 101 -15.45 -17.33 8.89
C LYS A 101 -15.74 -18.82 9.10
N ASP A 102 -15.21 -19.67 8.22
CA ASP A 102 -15.44 -21.11 8.32
C ASP A 102 -14.70 -21.68 9.54
N LEU A 103 -13.52 -21.16 9.88
CA LEU A 103 -12.77 -21.48 11.10
C LEU A 103 -13.52 -21.12 12.40
N THR A 104 -14.36 -20.07 12.39
CA THR A 104 -15.18 -19.73 13.56
C THR A 104 -16.42 -20.61 13.70
N THR A 105 -16.84 -21.29 12.63
CA THR A 105 -18.12 -22.03 12.56
C THR A 105 -17.94 -23.56 12.59
N HIS A 106 -16.84 -24.10 12.06
CA HIS A 106 -16.64 -25.53 11.83
C HIS A 106 -15.41 -26.10 12.55
N ASP A 107 -15.64 -27.06 13.46
CA ASP A 107 -14.60 -27.65 14.31
C ASP A 107 -13.83 -28.82 13.64
N LYS A 108 -14.42 -29.46 12.62
CA LYS A 108 -13.92 -30.75 12.09
C LYS A 108 -12.82 -30.65 11.03
N GLN A 109 -12.56 -29.47 10.45
CA GLN A 109 -11.56 -29.27 9.39
C GLN A 109 -10.55 -28.14 9.73
N HIS A 110 -10.39 -27.86 11.02
CA HIS A 110 -9.63 -26.70 11.49
C HIS A 110 -8.17 -26.71 11.01
N GLU A 111 -7.50 -27.86 10.95
CA GLU A 111 -6.10 -27.94 10.52
C GLU A 111 -5.92 -27.70 9.01
N GLU A 112 -6.84 -28.20 8.18
CA GLU A 112 -6.80 -28.00 6.72
C GLU A 112 -7.03 -26.52 6.37
N LEU A 113 -8.04 -25.91 6.99
CA LEU A 113 -8.38 -24.51 6.79
C LEU A 113 -7.25 -23.56 7.25
N VAL A 114 -6.58 -23.86 8.37
CA VAL A 114 -5.42 -23.07 8.81
C VAL A 114 -4.26 -23.18 7.84
N LYS A 115 -3.97 -24.38 7.29
CA LYS A 115 -2.92 -24.56 6.28
C LYS A 115 -3.25 -23.82 4.99
N GLU A 116 -4.52 -23.82 4.57
CA GLU A 116 -4.97 -23.06 3.42
C GLU A 116 -4.82 -21.55 3.65
N LEU A 117 -5.21 -21.05 4.82
CA LEU A 117 -5.05 -19.65 5.20
C LEU A 117 -3.58 -19.23 5.26
N GLU A 118 -2.71 -20.09 5.81
CA GLU A 118 -1.26 -19.89 5.84
C GLU A 118 -0.71 -19.79 4.40
N TYR A 119 -1.15 -20.69 3.52
CA TYR A 119 -0.77 -20.67 2.11
C TYR A 119 -1.18 -19.35 1.45
N LEU A 120 -2.43 -18.89 1.63
CA LEU A 120 -2.91 -17.64 1.03
C LEU A 120 -2.19 -16.40 1.54
N LEU A 121 -1.90 -16.32 2.85
CA LEU A 121 -1.33 -15.11 3.45
C LEU A 121 0.19 -15.00 3.33
N PHE A 122 0.92 -16.12 3.37
CA PHE A 122 2.40 -16.12 3.35
C PHE A 122 3.02 -16.54 2.03
N SER A 123 2.34 -17.36 1.22
CA SER A 123 2.93 -17.80 -0.05
C SER A 123 2.82 -16.70 -1.11
N PRO A 124 3.84 -16.55 -1.97
CA PRO A 124 3.77 -15.63 -3.11
C PRO A 124 2.62 -16.07 -4.04
N GLN A 125 1.67 -15.16 -4.27
CA GLN A 125 0.49 -15.40 -5.08
C GLN A 125 0.75 -15.11 -6.56
N ASN A 126 1.96 -14.67 -6.91
CA ASN A 126 2.39 -14.42 -8.28
C ASN A 126 1.47 -13.43 -9.02
N LEU A 127 0.94 -12.45 -8.29
CA LEU A 127 -0.12 -11.54 -8.77
C LEU A 127 0.23 -10.84 -10.09
N THR A 128 1.52 -10.55 -10.29
CA THR A 128 2.04 -9.76 -11.41
C THR A 128 2.68 -10.58 -12.55
N GLN A 129 2.81 -11.91 -12.40
CA GLN A 129 3.57 -12.74 -13.36
C GLN A 129 3.00 -12.64 -14.79
N SER A 130 1.67 -12.67 -14.94
CA SER A 130 1.00 -12.61 -16.25
C SER A 130 1.10 -11.24 -16.94
N SER A 131 1.30 -10.17 -16.16
CA SER A 131 1.22 -8.78 -16.66
C SER A 131 2.58 -8.16 -16.96
N SER A 132 3.67 -8.79 -16.51
CA SER A 132 5.05 -8.28 -16.67
C SER A 132 5.51 -8.12 -18.12
N ALA A 133 4.96 -8.93 -19.05
CA ALA A 133 5.31 -8.89 -20.46
C ALA A 133 4.70 -7.70 -21.25
N MET A 134 3.75 -6.97 -20.67
CA MET A 134 2.92 -5.98 -21.38
C MET A 134 2.95 -4.58 -20.76
N ALA A 135 3.79 -4.34 -19.74
CA ALA A 135 4.00 -3.02 -19.17
C ALA A 135 4.79 -2.12 -20.15
N SER A 136 4.16 -1.74 -21.26
CA SER A 136 4.61 -0.62 -22.07
C SER A 136 4.50 0.61 -21.18
N THR A 137 5.63 1.01 -20.60
CA THR A 137 5.75 2.26 -19.85
C THR A 137 4.92 3.38 -20.50
N PRO A 138 4.10 4.13 -19.73
CA PRO A 138 3.45 5.31 -20.29
C PRO A 138 4.53 6.21 -20.88
N LYS A 139 4.35 6.62 -22.15
CA LYS A 139 5.33 7.44 -22.91
C LYS A 139 5.64 8.79 -22.27
N ILE A 140 4.89 9.18 -21.24
CA ILE A 140 5.10 10.40 -20.47
C ILE A 140 5.98 9.99 -19.28
N GLN A 141 7.21 10.49 -19.24
CA GLN A 141 8.08 10.39 -18.06
C GLN A 141 7.97 11.73 -17.31
N PRO A 142 7.11 11.88 -16.28
CA PRO A 142 6.96 13.13 -15.52
C PRO A 142 8.29 13.61 -14.95
N ALA A 143 9.16 12.66 -14.59
CA ALA A 143 10.52 12.92 -14.12
C ALA A 143 11.34 13.74 -15.12
N LYS A 144 11.21 13.46 -16.42
CA LYS A 144 11.93 14.19 -17.46
C LYS A 144 11.40 15.62 -17.56
N GLN A 145 10.08 15.79 -17.55
CA GLN A 145 9.44 17.12 -17.57
C GLN A 145 9.83 17.95 -16.34
N TYR A 146 9.92 17.33 -15.16
CA TYR A 146 10.34 17.99 -13.93
C TYR A 146 11.83 18.40 -13.97
N ILE A 147 12.72 17.50 -14.41
CA ILE A 147 14.14 17.81 -14.62
C ILE A 147 14.32 18.94 -15.64
N ASP A 148 13.52 18.93 -16.72
CA ASP A 148 13.55 19.96 -17.74
C ASP A 148 13.02 21.32 -17.22
N SER A 149 12.03 21.31 -16.32
CA SER A 149 11.57 22.54 -15.65
C SER A 149 12.65 23.17 -14.76
N TYR A 150 13.44 22.36 -14.05
CA TYR A 150 14.58 22.84 -13.29
C TYR A 150 15.70 23.42 -14.16
N ARG A 151 15.92 22.82 -15.34
CA ARG A 151 16.85 23.37 -16.33
C ARG A 151 16.40 24.72 -16.86
N GLN A 152 15.08 24.90 -17.06
CA GLN A 152 14.52 26.19 -17.47
C GLN A 152 14.69 27.23 -16.36
N GLN A 153 14.26 26.92 -15.12
CA GLN A 153 14.43 27.83 -13.97
C GLN A 153 15.89 28.24 -13.75
N ARG A 154 16.85 27.33 -14.01
CA ARG A 154 18.28 27.64 -13.89
C ARG A 154 18.74 28.67 -14.92
N LYS A 155 18.18 28.66 -16.13
CA LYS A 155 18.51 29.65 -17.19
C LYS A 155 18.01 31.04 -16.83
N ASP A 156 16.95 31.13 -16.04
CA ASP A 156 16.36 32.39 -15.60
C ASP A 156 17.13 33.04 -14.43
N LEU A 157 18.07 32.30 -13.81
CA LEU A 157 18.90 32.81 -12.72
C LEU A 157 20.14 33.56 -13.22
N PRO A 158 20.59 34.60 -12.50
CA PRO A 158 21.81 35.33 -12.83
C PRO A 158 23.03 34.40 -12.82
N LEU A 159 23.98 34.62 -13.74
CA LEU A 159 25.13 33.74 -14.02
C LEU A 159 25.89 33.32 -12.74
N LEU A 160 26.04 34.23 -11.78
CA LEU A 160 26.74 33.97 -10.51
C LEU A 160 25.99 33.03 -9.55
N ALA A 161 24.65 32.95 -9.65
CA ALA A 161 23.82 32.07 -8.84
C ALA A 161 23.64 30.66 -9.44
N GLN A 162 23.95 30.49 -10.74
CA GLN A 162 23.78 29.23 -11.45
C GLN A 162 24.59 28.06 -10.86
N PRO A 163 25.86 28.22 -10.40
CA PRO A 163 26.61 27.12 -9.79
C PRO A 163 25.99 26.62 -8.49
N GLY A 164 25.50 27.53 -7.64
CA GLY A 164 24.81 27.17 -6.39
C GLY A 164 23.49 26.43 -6.66
N ALA A 165 22.67 26.96 -7.58
CA ALA A 165 21.43 26.32 -7.99
C ALA A 165 21.66 24.93 -8.62
N MET A 166 22.76 24.75 -9.36
CA MET A 166 23.14 23.45 -9.91
C MET A 166 23.46 22.42 -8.82
N MET A 167 24.17 22.79 -7.75
CA MET A 167 24.47 21.87 -6.64
C MET A 167 23.21 21.41 -5.91
N VAL A 168 22.30 22.33 -5.59
CA VAL A 168 21.01 22.01 -4.95
C VAL A 168 20.22 21.03 -5.81
N GLN A 169 20.12 21.30 -7.11
CA GLN A 169 19.43 20.42 -8.05
C GLN A 169 20.07 19.03 -8.16
N MET A 170 21.41 18.94 -8.10
CA MET A 170 22.08 17.63 -8.08
C MET A 170 21.74 16.83 -6.83
N GLY A 171 21.67 17.47 -5.66
CA GLY A 171 21.22 16.85 -4.41
C GLY A 171 19.79 16.34 -4.50
N GLU A 172 18.86 17.16 -5.02
CA GLU A 172 17.46 16.78 -5.21
C GLU A 172 17.29 15.61 -6.20
N ILE A 173 18.02 15.63 -7.31
CA ILE A 173 18.00 14.54 -8.30
C ILE A 173 18.52 13.24 -7.69
N GLN A 174 19.58 13.29 -6.88
CA GLN A 174 20.10 12.11 -6.18
C GLN A 174 19.09 11.59 -5.15
N ALA A 175 18.50 12.47 -4.33
CA ALA A 175 17.48 12.10 -3.37
C ALA A 175 16.28 11.43 -4.07
N TRP A 176 15.81 11.99 -5.18
CA TRP A 176 14.74 11.41 -5.99
C TRP A 176 15.12 10.04 -6.58
N LYS A 177 16.34 9.87 -7.10
CA LYS A 177 16.83 8.57 -7.59
C LYS A 177 16.87 7.52 -6.49
N ASN A 178 17.34 7.90 -5.30
CA ASN A 178 17.40 7.01 -4.15
C ASN A 178 15.98 6.61 -3.72
N LEU A 179 15.04 7.56 -3.67
CA LEU A 179 13.62 7.29 -3.39
C LEU A 179 13.02 6.32 -4.40
N LYS A 180 13.22 6.55 -5.70
CA LYS A 180 12.74 5.62 -6.75
C LYS A 180 13.35 4.23 -6.65
N THR A 181 14.64 4.16 -6.31
CA THR A 181 15.33 2.87 -6.15
C THR A 181 14.76 2.11 -4.96
N ASN A 182 14.53 2.81 -3.84
CA ASN A 182 13.91 2.24 -2.66
C ASN A 182 12.46 1.82 -2.92
N GLU A 183 11.68 2.63 -3.64
CA GLU A 183 10.31 2.29 -4.03
C GLU A 183 10.30 1.03 -4.91
N LYS A 184 11.16 0.95 -5.92
CA LYS A 184 11.29 -0.24 -6.76
C LYS A 184 11.70 -1.48 -5.97
N LEU A 185 12.60 -1.32 -4.99
CA LEU A 185 12.99 -2.41 -4.09
C LEU A 185 11.79 -2.89 -3.26
N GLN A 186 11.01 -1.96 -2.70
CA GLN A 186 9.79 -2.26 -1.96
C GLN A 186 8.70 -2.90 -2.83
N GLU A 187 8.59 -2.52 -4.10
CA GLU A 187 7.71 -3.17 -5.06
C GLU A 187 8.15 -4.60 -5.37
N SER A 188 9.46 -4.84 -5.46
CA SER A 188 9.99 -6.19 -5.70
C SER A 188 9.83 -7.12 -4.49
N GLN A 189 9.73 -6.56 -3.29
CA GLN A 189 9.53 -7.32 -2.05
C GLN A 189 8.06 -7.63 -1.79
N ASP A 190 7.15 -6.70 -2.09
CA ASP A 190 5.72 -6.84 -1.79
C ASP A 190 4.88 -6.93 -3.07
N GLU A 191 4.42 -8.14 -3.39
CA GLU A 191 3.56 -8.39 -4.56
C GLU A 191 2.26 -7.57 -4.53
N ILE A 192 1.67 -7.39 -3.35
CA ILE A 192 0.46 -6.58 -3.15
C ILE A 192 0.74 -5.14 -3.58
N ARG A 193 1.89 -4.57 -3.17
CA ARG A 193 2.29 -3.21 -3.57
C ARG A 193 2.47 -3.14 -5.08
N ALA A 194 3.17 -4.10 -5.67
CA ALA A 194 3.36 -4.17 -7.11
C ALA A 194 2.04 -4.28 -7.88
N ALA A 195 1.07 -5.05 -7.38
CA ALA A 195 -0.23 -5.24 -8.00
C ALA A 195 -1.03 -3.92 -8.11
N PHE A 196 -1.11 -3.15 -7.02
CA PHE A 196 -1.76 -1.83 -7.03
C PHE A 196 -0.95 -0.78 -7.82
N ASN A 197 0.39 -0.85 -7.76
CA ASN A 197 1.27 0.07 -8.47
C ASN A 197 1.20 -0.10 -9.99
N LEU A 198 0.95 -1.32 -10.47
CA LEU A 198 0.79 -1.57 -11.89
C LEU A 198 -0.40 -0.78 -12.47
N TYR A 199 -1.53 -0.72 -11.77
CA TYR A 199 -2.66 0.09 -12.23
C TYR A 199 -2.37 1.59 -12.11
N THR A 200 -1.92 2.04 -10.92
CA THR A 200 -1.73 3.48 -10.66
C THR A 200 -0.66 4.13 -11.54
N SER A 201 0.40 3.40 -11.90
CA SER A 201 1.45 3.89 -12.80
C SER A 201 1.00 4.00 -14.27
N ASN A 202 -0.04 3.28 -14.66
CA ASN A 202 -0.59 3.26 -16.02
C ASN A 202 -1.87 4.10 -16.18
N LEU A 203 -2.23 4.89 -15.16
CA LEU A 203 -3.37 5.80 -15.21
C LEU A 203 -3.15 6.89 -16.25
N ASN A 204 -4.13 7.07 -17.12
CA ASN A 204 -4.19 8.18 -18.06
C ASN A 204 -5.23 9.21 -17.58
N PHE A 205 -4.75 10.43 -17.36
CA PHE A 205 -5.56 11.57 -16.99
C PHE A 205 -5.88 12.38 -18.25
N ASP A 206 -7.15 12.36 -18.69
CA ASP A 206 -7.59 13.19 -19.82
C ASP A 206 -7.67 14.66 -19.36
N SER A 207 -6.87 15.53 -20.00
CA SER A 207 -6.75 16.94 -19.63
C SER A 207 -8.10 17.68 -19.69
N ASN A 208 -9.02 17.17 -20.50
CA ASN A 208 -10.27 17.84 -20.85
C ASN A 208 -11.47 17.34 -20.05
N ARG A 209 -11.27 16.37 -19.12
CA ARG A 209 -12.37 15.67 -18.44
C ARG A 209 -12.17 15.52 -16.94
N PHE A 210 -11.48 16.45 -16.29
CA PHE A 210 -11.30 16.38 -14.85
C PHE A 210 -12.59 16.60 -14.09
N VAL A 211 -12.81 15.73 -13.12
CA VAL A 211 -13.91 15.80 -12.18
C VAL A 211 -13.28 16.06 -10.83
N LEU A 212 -13.60 17.20 -10.25
CA LEU A 212 -13.26 17.44 -8.85
C LEU A 212 -14.11 16.49 -8.00
N THR A 213 -13.46 15.56 -7.30
CA THR A 213 -14.08 14.53 -6.45
C THR A 213 -14.75 15.08 -5.19
N ALA A 214 -14.79 16.41 -5.02
CA ALA A 214 -15.35 17.09 -3.86
C ALA A 214 -16.89 17.04 -3.83
N SER A 215 -17.45 17.14 -2.63
CA SER A 215 -18.89 17.24 -2.41
C SER A 215 -19.50 18.46 -3.14
N LYS A 216 -20.82 18.46 -3.35
CA LYS A 216 -21.51 19.60 -4.01
C LYS A 216 -21.34 20.90 -3.21
N GLU A 217 -21.34 20.79 -1.89
CA GLU A 217 -21.20 21.91 -0.96
C GLU A 217 -19.80 22.52 -1.02
N GLU A 218 -18.75 21.68 -0.98
CA GLU A 218 -17.37 22.12 -1.14
C GLU A 218 -17.12 22.74 -2.51
N ARG A 219 -17.66 22.14 -3.58
CA ARG A 219 -17.60 22.72 -4.93
C ARG A 219 -18.20 24.12 -4.96
N SER A 220 -19.39 24.31 -4.38
CA SER A 220 -20.00 25.63 -4.30
C SER A 220 -19.15 26.63 -3.50
N LYS A 221 -18.51 26.20 -2.41
CA LYS A 221 -17.65 27.06 -1.59
C LYS A 221 -16.39 27.47 -2.34
N ILE A 222 -15.76 26.54 -3.05
CA ILE A 222 -14.56 26.77 -3.87
C ILE A 222 -14.85 27.77 -4.98
N ILE A 223 -15.98 27.61 -5.68
CA ILE A 223 -16.42 28.53 -6.74
C ILE A 223 -16.64 29.94 -6.17
N ARG A 224 -17.31 30.08 -5.03
CA ARG A 224 -17.54 31.39 -4.39
C ARG A 224 -16.25 32.07 -3.92
N GLN A 225 -15.21 31.29 -3.62
CA GLN A 225 -13.90 31.80 -3.18
C GLN A 225 -12.93 32.03 -4.35
N ASP A 226 -13.34 31.77 -5.59
CA ASP A 226 -12.52 31.88 -6.80
C ASP A 226 -11.22 31.04 -6.72
N LYS A 227 -11.26 29.93 -5.97
CA LYS A 227 -10.12 29.03 -5.73
C LYS A 227 -10.23 27.75 -6.55
N ILE A 228 -10.60 27.87 -7.82
CA ILE A 228 -10.75 26.69 -8.69
C ILE A 228 -9.39 25.95 -8.73
N PRO A 229 -9.32 24.69 -8.28
CA PRO A 229 -8.06 23.96 -8.19
C PRO A 229 -7.48 23.72 -9.58
N ASP A 230 -6.16 23.91 -9.70
CA ASP A 230 -5.44 23.57 -10.93
C ASP A 230 -5.54 22.05 -11.18
N VAL A 231 -5.53 21.66 -12.45
CA VAL A 231 -5.55 20.26 -12.89
C VAL A 231 -4.49 19.44 -12.16
N LYS A 232 -3.29 19.99 -12.00
CA LYS A 232 -2.19 19.32 -11.29
C LYS A 232 -2.54 19.02 -9.84
N THR A 233 -3.24 19.93 -9.17
CA THR A 233 -3.67 19.74 -7.78
C THR A 233 -4.73 18.65 -7.65
N VAL A 234 -5.64 18.55 -8.61
CA VAL A 234 -6.67 17.49 -8.65
C VAL A 234 -6.01 16.12 -8.89
N ILE A 235 -5.11 16.02 -9.86
CA ILE A 235 -4.35 14.78 -10.12
C ILE A 235 -3.54 14.36 -8.89
N ALA A 236 -2.84 15.32 -8.27
CA ALA A 236 -2.05 15.05 -7.07
C ALA A 236 -2.93 14.54 -5.91
N SER A 237 -4.12 15.12 -5.75
CA SER A 237 -5.10 14.66 -4.75
C SER A 237 -5.59 13.24 -5.03
N ASP A 238 -5.98 12.92 -6.27
CA ASP A 238 -6.45 11.58 -6.65
C ASP A 238 -5.35 10.51 -6.44
N MET A 239 -4.13 10.80 -6.91
CA MET A 239 -2.98 9.92 -6.71
C MET A 239 -2.65 9.75 -5.22
N GLY A 240 -2.74 10.82 -4.43
CA GLY A 240 -2.57 10.78 -2.98
C GLY A 240 -3.56 9.83 -2.31
N MET A 241 -4.83 9.89 -2.68
CA MET A 241 -5.87 8.99 -2.15
C MET A 241 -5.61 7.52 -2.52
N ARG A 242 -5.19 7.24 -3.76
CA ARG A 242 -4.84 5.88 -4.19
C ARG A 242 -3.67 5.32 -3.40
N TYR A 243 -2.62 6.11 -3.19
CA TYR A 243 -1.47 5.69 -2.39
C TYR A 243 -1.82 5.49 -0.92
N LEU A 244 -2.69 6.34 -0.38
CA LEU A 244 -3.19 6.22 0.98
C LEU A 244 -3.93 4.89 1.19
N TYR A 245 -4.95 4.60 0.36
CA TYR A 245 -5.73 3.37 0.51
C TYR A 245 -4.90 2.11 0.25
N ARG A 246 -4.00 2.13 -0.74
CA ARG A 246 -3.03 1.05 -0.95
C ARG A 246 -2.19 0.81 0.30
N ASN A 247 -1.66 1.87 0.92
CA ASN A 247 -0.84 1.73 2.12
C ASN A 247 -1.65 1.18 3.31
N LEU A 248 -2.91 1.56 3.44
CA LEU A 248 -3.81 0.99 4.46
C LEU A 248 -4.02 -0.50 4.24
N VAL A 249 -4.29 -0.93 3.00
CA VAL A 249 -4.40 -2.36 2.65
C VAL A 249 -3.13 -3.11 3.07
N LEU A 250 -1.96 -2.61 2.68
CA LEU A 250 -0.67 -3.23 3.02
C LEU A 250 -0.48 -3.33 4.53
N GLN A 251 -0.79 -2.26 5.27
CA GLN A 251 -0.66 -2.25 6.73
C GLN A 251 -1.56 -3.30 7.39
N TYR A 252 -2.84 -3.37 7.01
CA TYR A 252 -3.77 -4.35 7.57
C TYR A 252 -3.41 -5.78 7.20
N MET A 253 -2.88 -6.01 6.00
CA MET A 253 -2.37 -7.33 5.61
C MET A 253 -1.12 -7.74 6.39
N ASP A 254 -0.21 -6.81 6.64
CA ASP A 254 0.97 -7.07 7.48
C ASP A 254 0.59 -7.36 8.92
N ASP A 255 -0.39 -6.62 9.46
CA ASP A 255 -0.94 -6.88 10.80
C ASP A 255 -1.64 -8.25 10.86
N ALA A 256 -2.46 -8.61 9.86
CA ALA A 256 -3.13 -9.91 9.78
C ALA A 256 -2.12 -11.07 9.67
N ARG A 257 -1.04 -10.90 8.89
CA ARG A 257 0.06 -11.86 8.81
C ARG A 257 0.80 -12.01 10.13
N ALA A 258 1.05 -10.90 10.83
CA ALA A 258 1.70 -10.92 12.13
C ALA A 258 0.83 -11.64 13.17
N GLU A 259 -0.48 -11.37 13.17
CA GLU A 259 -1.44 -12.01 14.06
C GLU A 259 -1.51 -13.51 13.82
N LEU A 260 -1.64 -13.96 12.55
CA LEU A 260 -1.64 -15.38 12.25
C LEU A 260 -0.33 -16.07 12.69
N ARG A 261 0.84 -15.45 12.49
CA ARG A 261 2.12 -15.99 12.99
C ARG A 261 2.14 -16.12 14.50
N PHE A 262 1.69 -15.08 15.20
CA PHE A 262 1.62 -15.08 16.66
C PHE A 262 0.76 -16.24 17.17
N GLN A 263 -0.41 -16.43 16.57
CA GLN A 263 -1.33 -17.51 16.95
C GLN A 263 -0.74 -18.91 16.66
N LEU A 264 -0.08 -19.08 15.51
CA LEU A 264 0.62 -20.33 15.18
C LEU A 264 1.74 -20.64 16.17
N ASP A 265 2.55 -19.65 16.55
CA ASP A 265 3.64 -19.79 17.51
C ASP A 265 3.10 -20.17 18.91
N GLU A 266 2.04 -19.53 19.37
CA GLU A 266 1.39 -19.87 20.64
C GLU A 266 0.80 -21.28 20.62
N CYS A 267 0.21 -21.70 19.50
CA CYS A 267 -0.26 -23.07 19.31
C CYS A 267 0.91 -24.08 19.38
N MET A 268 2.06 -23.77 18.79
CA MET A 268 3.25 -24.64 18.87
C MET A 268 3.79 -24.73 20.31
N LYS A 269 3.92 -23.61 21.02
CA LYS A 269 4.39 -23.59 22.42
C LYS A 269 3.46 -24.41 23.33
N ALA A 270 2.15 -24.28 23.15
CA ALA A 270 1.17 -25.01 23.94
C ALA A 270 1.16 -26.52 23.64
N LYS A 271 1.55 -26.96 22.42
CA LYS A 271 1.76 -28.37 22.09
C LYS A 271 3.01 -28.96 22.78
N VAL A 272 4.13 -28.22 22.81
CA VAL A 272 5.38 -28.64 23.47
C VAL A 272 5.21 -28.78 24.99
N GLY A 273 4.38 -27.94 25.61
CA GLY A 273 4.08 -28.01 27.05
C GLY A 273 3.15 -29.15 27.48
N LYS A 274 2.44 -29.80 26.54
CA LYS A 274 1.42 -30.83 26.79
C LYS A 274 1.83 -32.22 26.31
N GLU A 275 3.11 -32.59 26.40
CA GLU A 275 3.58 -33.95 26.08
C GLU A 275 2.93 -35.06 26.93
N ASN A 276 2.19 -34.72 28.01
CA ASN A 276 1.50 -35.69 28.85
C ASN A 276 -0.03 -35.44 28.91
N ASN A 277 -0.77 -36.12 28.04
CA ASN A 277 -2.19 -36.53 28.24
C ASN A 277 -3.34 -35.51 28.12
N THR A 278 -3.42 -34.67 27.07
CA THR A 278 -4.76 -34.28 26.58
C THR A 278 -4.71 -33.78 25.13
N GLU A 279 -5.34 -34.53 24.22
CA GLU A 279 -5.63 -34.18 22.81
C GLU A 279 -6.65 -33.02 22.69
N GLY A 280 -6.46 -31.95 23.45
CA GLY A 280 -7.27 -30.75 23.33
C GLY A 280 -6.74 -29.89 22.20
N ASN A 281 -7.48 -29.84 21.08
CA ASN A 281 -7.24 -28.89 20.00
C ASN A 281 -7.22 -27.47 20.60
N ILE A 282 -6.09 -26.76 20.50
CA ILE A 282 -5.99 -25.39 21.04
C ILE A 282 -6.81 -24.49 20.11
N PRO A 283 -7.86 -23.83 20.58
CA PRO A 283 -8.67 -22.98 19.74
C PRO A 283 -7.85 -21.77 19.29
N LEU A 284 -7.80 -21.54 17.99
CA LEU A 284 -7.21 -20.34 17.40
C LEU A 284 -8.16 -19.16 17.70
N ASP A 285 -7.66 -18.02 18.18
CA ASP A 285 -8.50 -16.84 18.37
C ASP A 285 -8.69 -16.11 17.03
N VAL A 286 -9.68 -16.55 16.27
CA VAL A 286 -9.89 -16.08 14.90
C VAL A 286 -10.51 -14.66 14.85
N ILE A 287 -10.99 -14.12 15.97
CA ILE A 287 -11.79 -12.89 15.99
C ILE A 287 -10.95 -11.66 15.58
N GLU A 288 -9.76 -11.50 16.16
CA GLU A 288 -8.88 -10.37 15.83
C GLU A 288 -8.40 -10.45 14.38
N LEU A 289 -7.98 -11.64 13.93
CA LEU A 289 -7.57 -11.89 12.55
C LEU A 289 -8.69 -11.55 11.56
N GLN A 290 -9.92 -11.97 11.83
CA GLN A 290 -11.08 -11.64 11.01
C GLN A 290 -11.31 -10.12 10.94
N SER A 291 -11.17 -9.42 12.06
CA SER A 291 -11.35 -7.98 12.11
C SER A 291 -10.30 -7.23 11.28
N LEU A 292 -9.05 -7.72 11.25
CA LEU A 292 -7.96 -7.14 10.45
C LEU A 292 -8.18 -7.38 8.96
N LEU A 293 -8.61 -8.58 8.58
CA LEU A 293 -8.92 -8.91 7.18
C LEU A 293 -10.12 -8.11 6.66
N LEU A 294 -11.16 -7.88 7.48
CA LEU A 294 -12.28 -7.02 7.12
C LEU A 294 -11.85 -5.56 6.92
N GLN A 295 -10.98 -5.02 7.79
CA GLN A 295 -10.40 -3.68 7.62
C GLN A 295 -9.57 -3.59 6.33
N ALA A 296 -8.79 -4.63 6.00
CA ALA A 296 -8.07 -4.72 4.73
C ALA A 296 -9.03 -4.69 3.54
N LYS A 297 -10.16 -5.42 3.63
CA LYS A 297 -11.19 -5.43 2.58
C LYS A 297 -11.83 -4.05 2.40
N ASP A 298 -12.20 -3.38 3.48
CA ASP A 298 -12.81 -2.06 3.41
C ASP A 298 -11.84 -1.04 2.76
N ALA A 299 -10.56 -1.07 3.13
CA ALA A 299 -9.53 -0.25 2.48
C ALA A 299 -9.34 -0.60 0.99
N CYS A 300 -9.45 -1.89 0.64
CA CYS A 300 -9.38 -2.37 -0.74
C CYS A 300 -10.59 -1.86 -1.55
N ASP A 301 -11.80 -1.98 -1.02
CA ASP A 301 -13.03 -1.48 -1.63
C ASP A 301 -13.00 0.04 -1.83
N LEU A 302 -12.44 0.80 -0.87
CA LEU A 302 -12.19 2.23 -1.02
C LEU A 302 -11.22 2.52 -2.17
N TRP A 303 -10.16 1.73 -2.33
CA TRP A 303 -9.25 1.87 -3.47
C TRP A 303 -9.95 1.58 -4.81
N PHE A 304 -10.77 0.52 -4.89
CA PHE A 304 -11.56 0.18 -6.07
C PHE A 304 -12.65 1.21 -6.38
N SER A 305 -13.19 1.90 -5.38
CA SER A 305 -14.19 2.97 -5.57
C SER A 305 -13.65 4.15 -6.42
N LEU A 306 -12.33 4.31 -6.47
CA LEU A 306 -11.64 5.31 -7.30
C LEU A 306 -11.59 4.91 -8.79
N ILE A 307 -12.07 3.72 -9.14
CA ILE A 307 -12.10 3.15 -10.50
C ILE A 307 -13.55 3.14 -10.99
N ASP A 308 -13.74 3.13 -12.31
CA ASP A 308 -15.05 2.97 -12.93
C ASP A 308 -15.58 1.55 -12.67
N GLU A 309 -16.82 1.42 -12.22
CA GLU A 309 -17.44 0.15 -11.87
C GLU A 309 -17.50 -0.83 -13.06
N ASN A 310 -17.57 -0.31 -14.28
CA ASN A 310 -17.55 -1.16 -15.48
C ASN A 310 -16.17 -1.80 -15.67
N ASP A 311 -15.09 -1.02 -15.49
CA ASP A 311 -13.72 -1.51 -15.63
C ASP A 311 -13.41 -2.57 -14.54
N VAL A 312 -13.91 -2.39 -13.32
CA VAL A 312 -13.79 -3.37 -12.23
C VAL A 312 -14.53 -4.67 -12.57
N ARG A 313 -15.76 -4.57 -13.05
CA ARG A 313 -16.59 -5.74 -13.42
C ARG A 313 -15.96 -6.53 -14.56
N ASP A 314 -15.42 -5.83 -15.56
CA ASP A 314 -14.73 -6.46 -16.68
C ASP A 314 -13.46 -7.20 -16.21
N ALA A 315 -12.73 -6.64 -15.25
CA ALA A 315 -11.55 -7.28 -14.67
C ALA A 315 -11.91 -8.54 -13.86
N GLU A 316 -12.97 -8.47 -13.05
CA GLU A 316 -13.48 -9.62 -12.30
C GLU A 316 -13.95 -10.75 -13.22
N ASN A 317 -14.66 -10.41 -14.31
CA ASN A 317 -15.10 -11.38 -15.30
C ASN A 317 -13.91 -12.02 -16.04
N ALA A 318 -12.88 -11.23 -16.37
CA ALA A 318 -11.68 -11.73 -17.04
C ALA A 318 -10.94 -12.76 -16.18
N ILE A 319 -10.91 -12.59 -14.85
CA ILE A 319 -10.28 -13.55 -13.93
C ILE A 319 -11.13 -14.81 -13.75
N LYS A 320 -12.46 -14.67 -13.71
CA LYS A 320 -13.36 -15.84 -13.62
C LYS A 320 -13.30 -16.75 -14.85
N LEU A 321 -12.90 -16.19 -16.00
CA LEU A 321 -12.78 -16.91 -17.28
C LEU A 321 -11.38 -17.54 -17.50
N SER A 322 -10.37 -17.12 -16.73
CA SER A 322 -8.99 -17.59 -16.85
C SER A 322 -8.70 -18.77 -15.94
#